data_AF-A0AAU4ZMJ9-F1
#
_entry.id   AF-A0AAU4ZMJ9-F1
#
_cell.length_a   1.000
_cell.length_b   1.000
_cell.length_c   1.000
_cell.angle_alpha   90.00
_cell.angle_beta   90.00
_cell.angle_gamma   90.00
#
_symmetry.space_group_name_H-M   'P 1'
#
loop_
_entity.id
_entity.type
_entity.pdbx_description
1 polymer ?
#
loop_
_entity_poly.entity_id
_entity_poly.type
_entity_poly.pdbx_seq_one_letter_code
_entity_poly.pdbx_strand_id
1 'polypeptide(L)' 'MSGNGHAFTGKAAFVTGAASGIGRAAALFGRLGGGCVEQTVSEESGDLR' A
#
# COMPACT_ATOMS: atom_id res chain seq x y z
N MET A 1 -2.33 0.00 -23.37
CA MET A 1 -3.24 0.10 -22.21
C MET A 1 -3.56 1.57 -22.01
N SER A 2 -4.82 1.99 -22.19
CA SER A 2 -5.24 3.37 -21.91
C SER A 2 -5.64 3.44 -20.43
N GLY A 3 -4.72 3.88 -19.57
CA GLY A 3 -4.98 4.05 -18.15
C GLY A 3 -5.59 5.42 -17.88
N ASN A 4 -6.83 5.46 -17.38
CA ASN A 4 -7.41 6.70 -16.86
C ASN A 4 -6.62 7.14 -15.62
N GLY A 5 -5.65 8.04 -15.80
CA GLY A 5 -4.73 8.53 -14.75
C GLY A 5 -5.38 9.28 -13.58
N HIS A 6 -6.70 9.26 -13.46
CA HIS A 6 -7.49 9.93 -12.44
C HIS A 6 -8.44 9.00 -11.67
N ALA A 7 -8.34 7.68 -11.86
CA ALA A 7 -9.28 6.71 -11.28
C ALA A 7 -9.40 6.78 -9.74
N PHE A 8 -8.35 7.28 -9.05
CA PHE A 8 -8.30 7.34 -7.59
C PHE A 8 -8.24 8.75 -7.01
N THR A 9 -8.45 9.78 -7.85
CA THR A 9 -8.46 11.17 -7.37
C THR A 9 -9.51 11.38 -6.27
N GLY A 10 -9.08 11.86 -5.10
CA GLY A 10 -9.96 12.13 -3.96
C GLY A 10 -10.46 10.88 -3.22
N LYS A 11 -9.88 9.71 -3.50
CA LYS A 11 -10.16 8.46 -2.77
C LYS A 11 -9.05 8.18 -1.75
N ALA A 12 -9.41 7.46 -0.69
CA ALA A 12 -8.46 6.93 0.29
C ALA A 12 -8.48 5.40 0.25
N ALA A 13 -7.31 4.78 0.28
CA ALA A 13 -7.16 3.33 0.30
C ALA A 13 -6.37 2.88 1.53
N PHE A 14 -6.79 1.76 2.13
CA PHE A 14 -6.03 1.03 3.14
C PHE A 14 -5.46 -0.23 2.50
N VAL A 15 -4.14 -0.39 2.59
CA VAL A 15 -3.46 -1.57 2.04
C VAL A 15 -2.73 -2.29 3.17
N THR A 16 -3.14 -3.53 3.42
CA THR A 16 -2.48 -4.42 4.38
C THR A 16 -1.34 -5.18 3.71
N GLY A 17 -0.31 -5.54 4.48
CA GLY A 17 0.86 -6.27 3.95
C GLY A 17 1.67 -5.46 2.93
N ALA A 18 1.63 -4.13 3.02
CA ALA A 18 2.28 -3.23 2.06
C ALA A 18 3.81 -3.10 2.23
N ALA A 19 4.40 -3.81 3.19
CA ALA A 19 5.84 -3.78 3.46
C ALA A 19 6.67 -4.25 2.25
N SER A 20 6.18 -5.22 1.45
CA SER A 20 6.90 -5.73 0.28
C SER A 20 5.96 -6.33 -0.78
N GLY A 21 6.55 -6.73 -1.92
CA GLY A 21 5.86 -7.47 -2.97
C GLY A 21 4.63 -6.77 -3.54
N ILE A 22 3.55 -7.54 -3.70
CA ILE A 22 2.31 -7.10 -4.36
C ILE A 22 1.60 -6.03 -3.53
N GLY A 23 1.61 -6.15 -2.19
CA GLY A 23 1.01 -5.14 -1.31
C GLY A 23 1.65 -3.78 -1.49
N ARG A 24 2.99 -3.73 -1.60
CA ARG A 24 3.72 -2.48 -1.88
C ARG A 24 3.37 -1.90 -3.25
N ALA A 25 3.30 -2.75 -4.27
CA ALA A 25 2.92 -2.31 -5.62
C ALA A 25 1.49 -1.74 -5.66
N ALA A 26 0.55 -2.37 -4.95
CA ALA A 26 -0.83 -1.90 -4.83
C ALA A 26 -0.92 -0.56 -4.08
N ALA A 27 -0.17 -0.39 -2.98
CA ALA A 27 -0.12 0.87 -2.23
C ALA A 27 0.42 2.04 -3.08
N LEU A 28 1.46 1.78 -3.88
CA LEU A 28 1.98 2.77 -4.83
C LEU A 28 0.95 3.17 -5.88
N PHE A 29 0.14 2.22 -6.35
CA PHE A 29 -0.94 2.50 -7.31
C PHE A 29 -2.07 3.34 -6.68
N GLY A 30 -2.40 3.10 -5.41
CA GLY A 30 -3.36 3.91 -4.65
C GLY A 30 -2.95 5.38 -4.49
N ARG A 31 -1.64 5.68 -4.58
CA ARG A 31 -1.10 7.05 -4.53
C ARG A 31 -1.28 7.83 -5.85
N LEU A 32 -1.75 7.19 -6.93
CA LEU A 32 -2.06 7.86 -8.19
C LEU A 32 -3.36 8.68 -8.06
N GLY A 33 -3.28 9.82 -7.35
CA GLY A 33 -4.36 10.78 -7.14
C GLY A 33 -5.10 10.66 -5.80
N GLY A 34 -4.90 9.56 -5.08
CA GLY A 34 -5.50 9.30 -3.76
C GLY A 34 -4.50 9.29 -2.62
N GLY A 35 -5.01 9.29 -1.38
CA GLY A 35 -4.22 9.03 -0.17
C GLY A 35 -4.16 7.53 0.12
N CYS A 36 -3.02 7.01 0.56
CA CYS A 36 -2.87 5.60 0.92
C CYS A 36 -2.33 5.46 2.34
N VAL A 37 -3.01 4.68 3.18
CA VAL A 37 -2.52 4.26 4.49
C VAL A 37 -2.05 2.81 4.37
N GLU A 38 -0.79 2.59 4.73
CA GLU A 38 -0.14 1.29 4.70
C GLU A 38 -0.12 0.71 6.12
N GLN A 39 -0.64 -0.51 6.29
CA GLN A 39 -0.51 -1.24 7.55
C GLN A 39 0.15 -2.59 7.29
N THR A 40 1.16 -2.91 8.09
CA THR A 40 1.82 -4.21 8.06
C THR A 40 1.92 -4.74 9.48
N VAL A 41 1.73 -6.04 9.65
CA VAL A 41 2.18 -6.72 10.87
C VAL A 41 3.67 -6.96 10.69
N SER A 42 4.48 -6.46 11.62
CA SER A 42 5.90 -6.78 11.71
C SER A 42 6.07 -7.65 12.94
N GLU A 43 6.43 -8.91 12.76
CA GLU A 43 6.90 -9.74 13.86
C GLU A 43 8.36 -9.36 14.12
N GLU A 44 8.62 -8.75 15.27
CA GLU A 44 9.98 -8.65 15.79
C GLU A 44 10.32 -9.99 16.44
N SER A 45 11.15 -10.79 15.76
CA SER A 45 11.74 -11.99 16.35
C SER A 45 12.69 -11.55 17.47
N GLY A 46 12.14 -11.36 18.67
CA GLY A 46 12.95 -11.12 19.86
C GLY A 46 13.92 -12.28 20.07
N ASP A 47 15.21 -11.98 20.13
CA ASP A 47 16.24 -12.95 20.50
C ASP A 47 16.00 -13.36 21.96
N LEU A 48 15.47 -14.57 22.18
CA LEU A 48 15.22 -15.12 23.52
C LEU A 48 16.53 -15.65 24.14
N ARG A 49 17.53 -14.78 24.28
CA ARG A 49 18.77 -15.07 25.02
C ARG A 49 18.86 -14.27 26.30
#